data_AF-A0A2E5X455-F1
#
_entry.id   AF-A0A2E5X455-F1
#
_cell.length_a   1.000
_cell.length_b   1.000
_cell.length_c   1.000
_cell.angle_alpha   90.00
_cell.angle_beta   90.00
_cell.angle_gamma   90.00
#
_symmetry.space_group_name_H-M   'P 1'
#
loop_
_entity.id
_entity.type
_entity.pdbx_description
1 polymer ?
#
loop_
_entity_poly.entity_id
_entity_poly.type
_entity_poly.pdbx_seq_one_letter_code
_entity_poly.pdbx_strand_id
1 'polypeptide(L)'
;MSVVNPRLAFQALLSVGLGLCACGGQGTVGGVQPRGAGKALALERLAFVPGCTLELGSATACQAVGDLLVERFEVSRGQWRGWLATAEQTSFPVAELASWEPSTETWPATWMNLNEAQAYAAGRGMRLPTACEWVRVAGGARGRPWPWGAGEARAVANTLELGLGRLLASGTFERGRSPEGVHDLLGNAAEWTRGRMTEALAERGHRDCALGGSYRTRARPLSGPAREGGLAFSEQGFDGRHRAADLGFRCVADAEEFLRSRSGTWGRDAATLERLTALGQVWGGAAAPLLERLAGELGAAPGLGALLTGAGR
;
A
#
# COMPACT_ATOMS: atom_id res chain seq x y z
N MET A 1 -6.24 -43.11 -52.78
CA MET A 1 -4.82 -43.10 -52.37
C MET A 1 -4.78 -42.68 -50.91
N SER A 2 -4.45 -43.63 -50.04
CA SER A 2 -4.64 -43.57 -48.59
C SER A 2 -3.41 -42.99 -47.88
N VAL A 3 -3.71 -42.18 -46.86
CA VAL A 3 -2.94 -41.75 -45.67
C VAL A 3 -1.67 -42.56 -45.35
N VAL A 4 -0.54 -41.89 -45.07
CA VAL A 4 0.44 -42.29 -44.02
C VAL A 4 1.23 -41.07 -43.49
N ASN A 5 1.30 -40.99 -42.16
CA ASN A 5 2.07 -40.12 -41.27
C ASN A 5 3.41 -40.80 -40.90
N PRO A 6 4.53 -40.09 -40.64
CA PRO A 6 5.59 -40.68 -39.83
C PRO A 6 5.92 -39.83 -38.61
N ARG A 7 5.44 -40.30 -37.45
CA ARG A 7 6.15 -40.22 -36.17
C ARG A 7 6.77 -41.59 -35.89
N LEU A 8 8.05 -41.62 -35.50
CA LEU A 8 8.82 -42.66 -34.78
C LEU A 8 10.28 -42.14 -34.75
N ALA A 9 11.16 -42.33 -33.77
CA ALA A 9 11.13 -42.94 -32.44
C ALA A 9 12.49 -42.67 -31.76
N PHE A 10 12.53 -42.63 -30.42
CA PHE A 10 13.47 -43.34 -29.49
C PHE A 10 13.28 -42.71 -28.08
N GLN A 11 12.60 -43.36 -27.12
CA GLN A 11 13.10 -44.34 -26.11
C GLN A 11 14.39 -43.88 -25.40
N ALA A 12 14.53 -43.84 -24.06
CA ALA A 12 14.10 -44.81 -23.05
C ALA A 12 14.19 -44.28 -21.58
N LEU A 13 13.32 -44.87 -20.71
CA LEU A 13 13.48 -45.33 -19.29
C LEU A 13 14.04 -44.35 -18.21
N LEU A 14 13.47 -44.17 -17.02
CA LEU A 14 12.98 -45.18 -16.05
C LEU A 14 11.84 -44.67 -15.14
N SER A 15 11.00 -45.64 -14.78
CA SER A 15 9.93 -45.65 -13.78
C SER A 15 10.43 -45.97 -12.36
N VAL A 16 9.55 -45.74 -11.37
CA VAL A 16 9.32 -46.41 -10.05
C VAL A 16 9.03 -45.30 -9.02
N GLY A 17 7.97 -45.27 -8.23
CA GLY A 17 6.85 -46.16 -7.97
C GLY A 17 6.10 -45.60 -6.74
N LEU A 18 4.77 -45.57 -6.79
CA LEU A 18 3.90 -45.23 -5.67
C LEU A 18 4.03 -46.28 -4.55
N GLY A 19 4.09 -45.83 -3.30
CA GLY A 19 4.00 -46.66 -2.11
C GLY A 19 3.38 -45.89 -0.95
N LEU A 20 2.07 -45.97 -0.81
CA LEU A 20 1.35 -45.67 0.43
C LEU A 20 1.63 -46.79 1.43
N CYS A 21 2.11 -46.45 2.62
CA CYS A 21 1.96 -47.28 3.82
C CYS A 21 1.93 -46.39 5.06
N ALA A 22 0.79 -46.36 5.73
CA ALA A 22 0.63 -45.86 7.09
C ALA A 22 0.82 -47.03 8.06
N CYS A 23 1.69 -46.87 9.06
CA CYS A 23 1.61 -47.53 10.37
C CYS A 23 2.36 -46.66 11.38
N GLY A 24 1.75 -46.45 12.55
CA GLY A 24 2.19 -45.49 13.56
C GLY A 24 3.43 -45.91 14.35
N GLY A 25 4.06 -44.89 14.92
CA GLY A 25 5.10 -44.99 15.95
C GLY A 25 5.16 -43.68 16.71
N GLN A 26 4.66 -43.68 17.94
CA GLN A 26 4.81 -42.57 18.87
C GLN A 26 6.30 -42.37 19.15
N GLY A 27 6.79 -41.16 18.91
CA GLY A 27 8.17 -40.76 19.17
C GLY A 27 8.25 -39.25 19.17
N THR A 28 8.07 -38.65 20.34
CA THR A 28 8.24 -37.22 20.59
C THR A 28 9.68 -36.82 20.31
N VAL A 29 9.93 -36.18 19.16
CA VAL A 29 11.15 -35.40 18.94
C VAL A 29 10.71 -33.95 18.84
N GLY A 30 10.98 -33.21 19.93
CA GLY A 30 10.75 -31.78 20.02
C GLY A 30 11.54 -31.06 18.93
N GLY A 31 10.86 -30.69 17.86
CA GLY A 31 11.33 -29.70 16.91
C GLY A 31 11.31 -28.34 17.60
N VAL A 32 12.45 -27.94 18.13
CA VAL A 32 12.70 -26.55 18.53
C VAL A 32 12.49 -25.71 17.27
N GLN A 33 11.36 -25.00 17.18
CA GLN A 33 11.20 -23.95 16.20
C GLN A 33 12.35 -22.95 16.37
N PRO A 34 12.97 -22.47 15.27
CA PRO A 34 13.99 -21.45 15.37
C PRO A 34 13.38 -20.22 16.07
N ARG A 35 13.78 -20.01 17.32
CA ARG A 35 13.54 -18.79 18.09
C ARG A 35 14.28 -17.66 17.37
N GLY A 36 13.56 -16.82 16.62
CA GLY A 36 14.20 -15.65 16.00
C GLY A 36 13.51 -14.97 14.83
N ALA A 37 12.38 -15.44 14.31
CA ALA A 37 11.58 -14.62 13.40
C ALA A 37 10.76 -13.61 14.21
N GLY A 38 11.44 -12.59 14.75
CA GLY A 38 10.77 -11.47 15.44
C GLY A 38 9.70 -10.87 14.53
N LYS A 39 8.51 -10.57 15.07
CA LYS A 39 7.41 -9.94 14.32
C LYS A 39 7.97 -8.80 13.46
N ALA A 40 7.53 -8.71 12.20
CA ALA A 40 7.87 -7.60 11.31
C ALA A 40 7.63 -6.27 12.05
N LEU A 41 8.60 -5.36 12.04
CA LEU A 41 8.37 -4.04 12.62
C LEU A 41 7.30 -3.39 11.73
N ALA A 42 6.20 -2.90 12.32
CA ALA A 42 5.13 -2.26 11.55
C ALA A 42 5.67 -1.11 10.66
N LEU A 43 6.79 -0.50 11.08
CA LEU A 43 7.53 0.54 10.38
C LEU A 43 8.12 0.09 9.03
N GLU A 44 8.52 -1.18 8.89
CA GLU A 44 9.13 -1.71 7.65
C GLU A 44 8.17 -1.72 6.46
N ARG A 45 6.87 -1.56 6.71
CA ARG A 45 5.82 -1.45 5.69
C ARG A 45 5.58 -0.01 5.24
N LEU A 46 6.18 0.96 5.93
CA LEU A 46 5.98 2.38 5.67
C LEU A 46 7.12 2.95 4.81
N ALA A 47 6.76 3.73 3.80
CA ALA A 47 7.66 4.62 3.09
C ALA A 47 7.69 5.99 3.77
N PHE A 48 8.86 6.63 3.77
CA PHE A 48 8.98 8.03 4.10
C PHE A 48 8.73 8.87 2.85
N VAL A 49 7.79 9.82 2.94
CA VAL A 49 7.47 10.76 1.86
C VAL A 49 7.79 12.16 2.37
N PRO A 50 8.84 12.84 1.84
CA PRO A 50 9.21 14.15 2.32
C PRO A 50 8.15 15.18 1.98
N GLY A 51 7.94 16.12 2.88
CA GLY A 51 7.03 17.23 2.69
C GLY A 51 7.42 18.10 1.48
N CYS A 52 6.43 18.73 0.87
CA CYS A 52 6.66 19.74 -0.15
C CYS A 52 5.46 20.66 -0.33
N THR A 53 5.68 21.79 -1.00
CA THR A 53 4.61 22.58 -1.62
C THR A 53 4.31 22.01 -2.99
N LEU A 54 3.06 21.61 -3.22
CA LEU A 54 2.58 21.12 -4.51
C LEU A 54 2.11 22.29 -5.39
N GLU A 55 2.90 22.65 -6.39
CA GLU A 55 2.55 23.69 -7.38
C GLU A 55 1.63 23.11 -8.47
N LEU A 56 0.36 22.90 -8.14
CA LEU A 56 -0.65 22.30 -9.04
C LEU A 56 -1.46 23.35 -9.82
N GLY A 57 -0.79 24.33 -10.41
CA GLY A 57 -1.43 25.39 -11.22
C GLY A 57 -2.42 26.28 -10.44
N SER A 58 -3.05 27.22 -11.13
CA SER A 58 -3.89 28.27 -10.52
C SER A 58 -5.27 27.80 -10.02
N ALA A 59 -5.57 26.50 -10.07
CA ALA A 59 -6.87 25.93 -9.70
C ALA A 59 -6.72 24.94 -8.53
N THR A 60 -6.88 25.52 -7.33
CA THR A 60 -7.46 24.97 -6.09
C THR A 60 -6.74 23.89 -5.23
N ALA A 61 -6.69 24.23 -3.93
CA ALA A 61 -6.79 23.41 -2.72
C ALA A 61 -5.61 22.55 -2.21
N CYS A 62 -4.48 22.44 -2.89
CA CYS A 62 -3.31 21.79 -2.29
C CYS A 62 -2.43 22.77 -1.51
N GLN A 63 -2.33 22.56 -0.19
CA GLN A 63 -1.37 23.25 0.68
C GLN A 63 -0.04 22.52 0.72
N ALA A 64 0.94 23.10 1.42
CA ALA A 64 2.16 22.39 1.80
C ALA A 64 1.80 21.08 2.52
N VAL A 65 2.32 19.98 2.01
CA VAL A 65 2.25 18.66 2.62
C VAL A 65 3.47 18.51 3.51
N GLY A 66 3.29 18.11 4.77
CA GLY A 66 4.39 17.80 5.69
C GLY A 66 5.06 16.46 5.38
N ASP A 67 6.07 16.10 6.17
CA ASP A 67 6.69 14.77 6.09
C ASP A 67 5.67 13.70 6.52
N LEU A 68 5.52 12.66 5.69
CA LEU A 68 4.57 11.57 5.93
C LEU A 68 5.26 10.22 6.03
N LEU A 69 4.71 9.35 6.88
CA LEU A 69 4.89 7.91 6.78
C LEU A 69 3.67 7.31 6.10
N VAL A 70 3.90 6.58 5.01
CA VAL A 70 2.84 6.11 4.12
C VAL A 70 2.93 4.61 3.96
N GLU A 71 1.80 3.91 4.07
CA GLU A 71 1.73 2.49 3.71
C GLU A 71 2.16 2.27 2.25
N ARG A 72 3.21 1.46 2.05
CA ARG A 72 3.73 1.17 0.70
C ARG A 72 2.70 0.48 -0.19
N PHE A 73 1.76 -0.24 0.42
CA PHE A 73 0.71 -1.01 -0.25
C PHE A 73 -0.65 -0.63 0.33
N GLU A 74 -1.72 -0.95 -0.40
CA GLU A 74 -3.08 -0.89 0.14
C GLU A 74 -3.21 -1.75 1.40
N VAL A 75 -4.17 -1.42 2.27
CA VAL A 75 -4.49 -2.30 3.41
C VAL A 75 -4.96 -3.64 2.87
N SER A 76 -4.29 -4.72 3.30
CA SER A 76 -4.53 -6.04 2.75
C SER A 76 -5.72 -6.74 3.40
N ARG A 77 -6.29 -7.74 2.72
CA ARG A 77 -7.37 -8.60 3.24
C ARG A 77 -6.98 -9.26 4.56
N GLY A 78 -5.75 -9.74 4.69
CA GLY A 78 -5.23 -10.33 5.93
C GLY A 78 -5.20 -9.33 7.08
N GLN A 79 -4.77 -8.09 6.82
CA GLN A 79 -4.76 -7.03 7.84
C GLN A 79 -6.18 -6.62 8.26
N TRP A 80 -7.08 -6.50 7.29
CA TRP A 80 -8.48 -6.16 7.54
C TRP A 80 -9.18 -7.22 8.37
N ARG A 81 -8.98 -8.51 8.05
CA ARG A 81 -9.45 -9.65 8.86
C ARG A 81 -8.95 -9.59 10.29
N GLY A 82 -7.65 -9.34 10.47
CA GLY A 82 -7.05 -9.20 11.79
C GLY A 82 -7.70 -8.09 12.61
N TRP A 83 -8.01 -6.96 11.98
CA TRP A 83 -8.71 -5.85 12.64
C TRP A 83 -10.18 -6.17 12.95
N LEU A 84 -10.92 -6.76 12.01
CA LEU A 84 -12.33 -7.14 12.21
C LEU A 84 -12.50 -8.10 13.39
N ALA A 85 -11.53 -8.98 13.64
CA ALA A 85 -11.55 -9.90 14.78
C ALA A 85 -11.51 -9.19 16.14
N THR A 86 -11.06 -7.92 16.18
CA THR A 86 -10.96 -7.10 17.40
C THR A 86 -11.86 -5.87 17.38
N ALA A 87 -12.56 -5.62 16.27
CA ALA A 87 -13.37 -4.42 16.11
C ALA A 87 -14.67 -4.55 16.92
N GLU A 88 -14.94 -3.56 17.77
CA GLU A 88 -16.13 -3.57 18.62
C GLU A 88 -17.43 -3.34 17.84
N GLN A 89 -17.38 -2.47 16.82
CA GLN A 89 -18.54 -2.14 15.98
C GLN A 89 -18.10 -2.00 14.53
N THR A 90 -18.74 -2.79 13.67
CA THR A 90 -18.56 -2.72 12.22
C THR A 90 -19.87 -3.13 11.53
N SER A 91 -20.11 -2.53 10.37
CA SER A 91 -21.22 -2.90 9.48
C SER A 91 -20.69 -3.60 8.22
N PHE A 92 -19.46 -4.12 8.28
CA PHE A 92 -18.82 -4.75 7.14
C PHE A 92 -19.62 -5.97 6.67
N PRO A 93 -19.89 -6.13 5.36
CA PRO A 93 -20.70 -7.23 4.88
C PRO A 93 -20.02 -8.60 5.11
N VAL A 94 -20.62 -9.44 5.95
CA VAL A 94 -20.09 -10.78 6.28
C VAL A 94 -19.94 -11.66 5.04
N ALA A 95 -20.87 -11.57 4.09
CA ALA A 95 -20.80 -12.31 2.84
C ALA A 95 -19.56 -11.95 2.00
N GLU A 96 -19.16 -10.66 1.98
CA GLU A 96 -17.96 -10.21 1.28
C GLU A 96 -16.68 -10.64 1.99
N LEU A 97 -16.69 -10.69 3.32
CA LEU A 97 -15.56 -11.23 4.08
C LEU A 97 -15.35 -12.73 3.80
N ALA A 98 -16.45 -13.47 3.69
CA ALA A 98 -16.46 -14.91 3.43
C ALA A 98 -16.04 -15.25 1.99
N SER A 99 -16.23 -14.35 1.03
CA SER A 99 -15.83 -14.55 -0.37
C SER A 99 -14.32 -14.41 -0.61
N TRP A 100 -13.57 -13.90 0.36
CA TRP A 100 -12.12 -13.72 0.23
C TRP A 100 -11.39 -15.05 0.50
N GLU A 101 -10.73 -15.61 -0.51
CA GLU A 101 -9.97 -16.85 -0.31
C GLU A 101 -8.74 -16.63 0.60
N PRO A 102 -8.31 -17.63 1.40
CA PRO A 102 -7.09 -17.54 2.21
C PRO A 102 -5.84 -17.17 1.40
N SER A 103 -5.74 -17.63 0.14
CA SER A 103 -4.63 -17.30 -0.75
C SER A 103 -4.59 -15.83 -1.21
N THR A 104 -5.58 -15.01 -0.83
CA THR A 104 -5.69 -13.60 -1.22
C THR A 104 -5.37 -12.64 -0.08
N GLU A 105 -4.73 -13.09 1.00
CA GLU A 105 -4.41 -12.25 2.17
C GLU A 105 -3.59 -11.00 1.84
N THR A 106 -2.77 -11.04 0.78
CA THR A 106 -1.95 -9.91 0.31
C THR A 106 -2.65 -9.03 -0.72
N TRP A 107 -3.88 -9.35 -1.10
CA TRP A 107 -4.69 -8.51 -1.99
C TRP A 107 -5.29 -7.35 -1.21
N PRO A 108 -5.66 -6.24 -1.87
CA PRO A 108 -6.36 -5.15 -1.21
C PRO A 108 -7.66 -5.63 -0.55
N ALA A 109 -7.87 -5.18 0.67
CA ALA A 109 -9.17 -5.21 1.30
C ALA A 109 -10.07 -4.17 0.60
N THR A 110 -11.27 -4.58 0.23
CA THR A 110 -12.28 -3.72 -0.39
C THR A 110 -13.62 -3.84 0.35
N TRP A 111 -14.68 -3.18 -0.13
CA TRP A 111 -16.02 -3.18 0.46
C TRP A 111 -16.19 -2.45 1.79
N MET A 112 -15.16 -1.83 2.35
CA MET A 112 -15.31 -0.94 3.51
C MET A 112 -15.92 0.40 3.10
N ASN A 113 -16.71 0.95 4.01
CA ASN A 113 -17.13 2.34 3.91
C ASN A 113 -16.04 3.27 4.48
N LEU A 114 -16.22 4.58 4.31
CA LEU A 114 -15.24 5.58 4.75
C LEU A 114 -14.99 5.54 6.26
N ASN A 115 -16.04 5.40 7.07
CA ASN A 115 -15.94 5.41 8.54
C ASN A 115 -15.16 4.19 9.06
N GLU A 116 -15.35 3.01 8.46
CA GLU A 116 -14.61 1.81 8.85
C GLU A 116 -13.14 1.91 8.45
N ALA A 117 -12.83 2.46 7.26
CA ALA A 117 -11.46 2.72 6.84
C ALA A 117 -10.75 3.71 7.79
N GLN A 118 -11.46 4.76 8.22
CA GLN A 118 -10.97 5.72 9.22
C GLN A 118 -10.76 5.08 10.59
N ALA A 119 -11.70 4.26 11.08
CA ALA A 119 -11.59 3.56 12.35
C ALA A 119 -10.41 2.58 12.36
N TYR A 120 -10.22 1.85 11.26
CA TYR A 120 -9.05 1.00 11.08
C TYR A 120 -7.74 1.79 11.16
N ALA A 121 -7.64 2.91 10.45
CA ALA A 121 -6.44 3.74 10.46
C ALA A 121 -6.17 4.33 11.86
N ALA A 122 -7.22 4.84 12.53
CA ALA A 122 -7.14 5.43 13.86
C ALA A 122 -6.65 4.44 14.92
N GLY A 123 -7.11 3.18 14.88
CA GLY A 123 -6.64 2.12 15.78
C GLY A 123 -5.13 1.84 15.69
N ARG A 124 -4.49 2.29 14.60
CA ARG A 124 -3.06 2.15 14.36
C ARG A 124 -2.28 3.43 14.66
N GLY A 125 -2.94 4.47 15.16
CA GLY A 125 -2.36 5.81 15.30
C GLY A 125 -2.02 6.44 13.96
N MET A 126 -2.81 6.11 12.93
CA MET A 126 -2.68 6.62 11.57
C MET A 126 -4.01 7.22 11.12
N ARG A 127 -4.07 7.72 9.89
CA ARG A 127 -5.26 8.27 9.26
C ARG A 127 -5.31 7.89 7.79
N LEU A 128 -6.45 8.13 7.14
CA LEU A 128 -6.50 8.16 5.68
C LEU A 128 -5.74 9.40 5.17
N PRO A 129 -5.10 9.32 4.00
CA PRO A 129 -4.54 10.50 3.37
C PRO A 129 -5.65 11.49 3.01
N THR A 130 -5.34 12.78 3.05
CA THR A 130 -6.14 13.77 2.32
C THR A 130 -5.96 13.55 0.82
N ALA A 131 -6.91 14.05 0.02
CA ALA A 131 -6.79 13.97 -1.44
C ALA A 131 -5.47 14.60 -1.94
N CYS A 132 -5.04 15.72 -1.34
CA CYS A 132 -3.80 16.40 -1.68
C CYS A 132 -2.54 15.56 -1.34
N GLU A 133 -2.50 14.98 -0.14
CA GLU A 133 -1.41 14.08 0.26
C GLU A 133 -1.35 12.86 -0.64
N TRP A 134 -2.49 12.29 -1.01
CA TRP A 134 -2.53 11.16 -1.92
C TRP A 134 -1.91 11.52 -3.28
N VAL A 135 -2.26 12.70 -3.84
CA VAL A 135 -1.66 13.21 -5.09
C VAL A 135 -0.17 13.47 -4.92
N ARG A 136 0.29 13.99 -3.78
CA ARG A 136 1.72 14.14 -3.46
C ARG A 136 2.45 12.80 -3.47
N VAL A 137 1.86 11.79 -2.84
CA VAL A 137 2.45 10.44 -2.76
C VAL A 137 2.54 9.82 -4.15
N ALA A 138 1.51 9.98 -4.98
CA ALA A 138 1.48 9.43 -6.33
C ALA A 138 2.38 10.21 -7.30
N GLY A 139 2.15 11.50 -7.49
CA GLY A 139 2.85 12.34 -8.46
C GLY A 139 4.26 12.77 -8.03
N GLY A 140 4.65 12.56 -6.77
CA GLY A 140 5.88 13.11 -6.21
C GLY A 140 5.83 14.64 -6.05
N ALA A 141 6.93 15.22 -5.57
CA ALA A 141 7.03 16.69 -5.35
C ALA A 141 6.87 17.53 -6.63
N ARG A 142 7.06 16.95 -7.82
CA ARG A 142 6.89 17.62 -9.12
C ARG A 142 5.49 17.43 -9.73
N GLY A 143 4.55 16.80 -9.02
CA GLY A 143 3.18 16.61 -9.50
C GLY A 143 3.10 15.85 -10.83
N ARG A 144 3.86 14.76 -10.98
CA ARG A 144 3.92 13.99 -12.23
C ARG A 144 2.54 13.42 -12.58
N PRO A 145 2.22 13.31 -13.89
CA PRO A 145 0.93 12.80 -14.35
C PRO A 145 0.74 11.32 -14.08
N TRP A 146 1.82 10.56 -13.83
CA TRP A 146 1.76 9.14 -13.49
C TRP A 146 2.69 8.83 -12.31
N PRO A 147 2.38 7.82 -11.47
CA PRO A 147 3.23 7.47 -10.34
C PRO A 147 4.69 7.22 -10.72
N TRP A 148 4.90 6.46 -11.80
CA TRP A 148 6.21 6.05 -12.30
C TRP A 148 6.95 7.12 -13.11
N GLY A 149 6.33 8.26 -13.44
CA GLY A 149 7.03 9.30 -14.19
C GLY A 149 6.23 9.97 -15.30
N ALA A 150 6.96 10.27 -16.39
CA ALA A 150 6.39 10.81 -17.61
C ALA A 150 6.00 9.67 -18.57
N GLY A 151 4.89 9.86 -19.27
CA GLY A 151 4.44 8.95 -20.33
C GLY A 151 3.60 7.77 -19.85
N GLU A 152 2.71 7.33 -20.72
CA GLU A 152 1.97 6.09 -20.55
C GLU A 152 2.93 4.91 -20.62
N ALA A 153 2.80 3.98 -19.69
CA ALA A 153 3.53 2.72 -19.70
C ALA A 153 2.54 1.56 -19.71
N ARG A 154 2.89 0.49 -20.42
CA ARG A 154 2.07 -0.73 -20.50
C ARG A 154 2.44 -1.69 -19.39
N ALA A 155 1.44 -2.41 -18.86
CA ALA A 155 1.63 -3.45 -17.85
C ALA A 155 2.40 -2.98 -16.60
N VAL A 156 2.15 -1.74 -16.17
CA VAL A 156 2.69 -1.16 -14.92
C VAL A 156 1.61 -0.88 -13.89
N ALA A 157 0.35 -1.21 -14.19
CA ALA A 157 -0.80 -1.00 -13.32
C ALA A 157 -1.91 -1.98 -13.69
N ASN A 158 -2.72 -2.38 -12.71
CA ASN A 158 -3.90 -3.21 -12.92
C ASN A 158 -5.11 -2.33 -13.27
N THR A 159 -5.24 -1.92 -14.52
CA THR A 159 -6.37 -1.11 -15.03
C THR A 159 -7.22 -1.92 -16.01
N LEU A 160 -8.33 -1.35 -16.49
CA LEU A 160 -9.24 -1.99 -17.43
C LEU A 160 -8.51 -2.52 -18.68
N GLU A 161 -7.49 -1.79 -19.16
CA GLU A 161 -6.68 -2.14 -20.32
C GLU A 161 -5.96 -3.49 -20.21
N LEU A 162 -5.67 -3.96 -18.99
CA LEU A 162 -5.00 -5.24 -18.76
C LEU A 162 -5.96 -6.43 -18.88
N GLY A 163 -7.27 -6.19 -18.78
CA GLY A 163 -8.31 -7.20 -19.02
C GLY A 163 -8.41 -8.32 -17.97
N LEU A 164 -7.76 -8.19 -16.81
CA LEU A 164 -7.76 -9.24 -15.78
C LEU A 164 -9.09 -9.37 -15.03
N GLY A 165 -9.86 -8.28 -14.96
CA GLY A 165 -11.21 -8.24 -14.38
C GLY A 165 -11.29 -8.50 -12.87
N ARG A 166 -10.17 -8.42 -12.15
CA ARG A 166 -10.08 -8.68 -10.70
C ARG A 166 -8.93 -7.93 -10.05
N LEU A 167 -8.98 -7.84 -8.72
CA LEU A 167 -7.85 -7.42 -7.89
C LEU A 167 -6.65 -8.37 -8.07
N LEU A 168 -5.47 -7.88 -7.75
CA LEU A 168 -4.24 -8.65 -7.63
C LEU A 168 -3.57 -8.39 -6.28
N ALA A 169 -2.60 -9.23 -5.93
CA ALA A 169 -1.75 -8.98 -4.77
C ALA A 169 -1.04 -7.63 -4.92
N SER A 170 -1.04 -6.82 -3.87
CA SER A 170 -0.33 -5.55 -3.87
C SER A 170 1.16 -5.77 -4.13
N GLY A 171 1.78 -4.86 -4.89
CA GLY A 171 3.15 -4.94 -5.35
C GLY A 171 3.38 -5.78 -6.61
N THR A 172 2.32 -6.31 -7.24
CA THR A 172 2.47 -7.07 -8.50
C THR A 172 3.15 -6.23 -9.59
N PHE A 173 2.90 -4.92 -9.63
CA PHE A 173 3.46 -4.02 -10.63
C PHE A 173 4.62 -3.18 -10.07
N GLU A 174 5.77 -3.81 -9.89
CA GLU A 174 6.99 -3.17 -9.35
C GLU A 174 7.38 -1.88 -10.09
N ARG A 175 7.19 -1.85 -11.41
CA ARG A 175 7.51 -0.70 -12.27
C ARG A 175 6.47 0.43 -12.20
N GLY A 176 5.34 0.21 -11.51
CA GLY A 176 4.25 1.17 -11.34
C GLY A 176 4.35 2.04 -10.09
N ARG A 177 5.38 1.83 -9.25
CA ARG A 177 5.53 2.54 -7.98
C ARG A 177 5.86 4.02 -8.15
N SER A 178 5.54 4.80 -7.11
CA SER A 178 6.02 6.17 -6.95
C SER A 178 7.53 6.22 -6.67
N PRO A 179 8.19 7.41 -6.73
CA PRO A 179 9.62 7.55 -6.46
C PRO A 179 10.00 7.09 -5.06
N GLU A 180 9.13 7.36 -4.09
CA GLU A 180 9.31 6.97 -2.69
C GLU A 180 8.90 5.50 -2.44
N GLY A 181 8.65 4.71 -3.49
CA GLY A 181 8.44 3.27 -3.39
C GLY A 181 7.04 2.88 -2.93
N VAL A 182 6.03 3.70 -3.23
CA VAL A 182 4.63 3.41 -2.91
C VAL A 182 3.96 2.80 -4.15
N HIS A 183 3.37 1.61 -4.00
CA HIS A 183 2.88 0.78 -5.09
C HIS A 183 1.38 0.97 -5.33
N ASP A 184 0.94 0.57 -6.53
CA ASP A 184 -0.47 0.42 -6.91
C ASP A 184 -1.33 1.67 -6.69
N LEU A 185 -0.72 2.85 -6.77
CA LEU A 185 -1.43 4.14 -6.71
C LEU A 185 -2.26 4.40 -7.99
N LEU A 186 -2.08 3.62 -9.05
CA LEU A 186 -2.97 3.63 -10.20
C LEU A 186 -3.51 2.21 -10.43
N GLY A 187 -4.83 2.10 -10.53
CA GLY A 187 -5.51 0.82 -10.74
C GLY A 187 -5.55 -0.04 -9.48
N ASN A 188 -5.75 -1.35 -9.69
CA ASN A 188 -6.03 -2.33 -8.65
C ASN A 188 -7.30 -1.98 -7.86
N ALA A 189 -7.21 -1.23 -6.76
CA ALA A 189 -8.35 -0.69 -6.05
C ALA A 189 -8.27 0.84 -6.01
N ALA A 190 -9.41 1.51 -6.24
CA ALA A 190 -9.52 2.92 -5.91
C ALA A 190 -9.37 3.08 -4.39
N GLU A 191 -8.89 4.24 -3.94
CA GLU A 191 -8.55 4.43 -2.53
C GLU A 191 -9.31 5.59 -1.91
N TRP A 192 -10.03 5.31 -0.82
CA TRP A 192 -10.64 6.34 0.02
C TRP A 192 -9.62 7.38 0.50
N THR A 193 -9.97 8.65 0.34
CA THR A 193 -9.24 9.78 0.93
C THR A 193 -10.16 10.65 1.78
N ARG A 194 -9.58 11.46 2.66
CA ARG A 194 -10.31 12.55 3.34
C ARG A 194 -10.40 13.76 2.43
N GLY A 195 -11.59 14.34 2.33
CA GLY A 195 -11.79 15.51 1.47
C GLY A 195 -11.72 15.16 -0.02
N ARG A 196 -11.60 16.20 -0.83
CA ARG A 196 -11.60 16.16 -2.30
C ARG A 196 -10.54 17.12 -2.85
N MET A 197 -10.13 16.94 -4.11
CA MET A 197 -9.24 17.86 -4.81
C MET A 197 -9.96 19.06 -5.41
N THR A 198 -11.11 18.85 -6.07
CA THR A 198 -11.75 19.90 -6.87
C THR A 198 -13.07 20.40 -6.29
N GLU A 199 -13.39 21.66 -6.58
CA GLU A 199 -14.71 22.23 -6.26
C GLU A 199 -15.84 21.62 -7.09
N ALA A 200 -15.53 21.09 -8.28
CA ALA A 200 -16.52 20.40 -9.09
C ALA A 200 -17.12 19.17 -8.36
N LEU A 201 -16.36 18.49 -7.47
CA LEU A 201 -16.93 17.45 -6.61
C LEU A 201 -17.79 18.03 -5.49
N ALA A 202 -17.45 19.21 -4.96
CA ALA A 202 -18.25 19.93 -3.96
C ALA A 202 -19.66 20.24 -4.46
N GLU A 203 -19.72 20.82 -5.67
CA GLU A 203 -20.96 21.24 -6.32
C GLU A 203 -21.88 20.06 -6.59
N ARG A 204 -21.31 18.86 -6.78
CA ARG A 204 -22.04 17.59 -6.88
C ARG A 204 -22.42 16.98 -5.52
N GLY A 205 -22.15 17.67 -4.42
CA GLY A 205 -22.50 17.25 -3.06
C GLY A 205 -21.52 16.25 -2.43
N HIS A 206 -20.36 15.99 -3.06
CA HIS A 206 -19.37 15.07 -2.52
C HIS A 206 -18.39 15.80 -1.59
N ARG A 207 -18.24 15.26 -0.37
CA ARG A 207 -17.28 15.76 0.62
C ARG A 207 -15.95 15.02 0.60
N ASP A 208 -16.01 13.75 0.24
CA ASP A 208 -14.88 12.85 0.19
C ASP A 208 -14.80 12.19 -1.19
N CYS A 209 -13.59 11.81 -1.60
CA CYS A 209 -13.35 11.14 -2.86
C CYS A 209 -12.55 9.85 -2.68
N ALA A 210 -12.48 9.08 -3.77
CA ALA A 210 -11.46 8.09 -3.97
C ALA A 210 -10.58 8.44 -5.18
N LEU A 211 -9.32 8.04 -5.12
CA LEU A 211 -8.30 8.33 -6.13
C LEU A 211 -7.67 7.04 -6.68
N GLY A 212 -6.87 7.17 -7.73
CA GLY A 212 -6.09 6.07 -8.35
C GLY A 212 -6.85 5.21 -9.36
N GLY A 213 -8.18 5.14 -9.25
CA GLY A 213 -8.99 4.23 -10.07
C GLY A 213 -8.71 2.77 -9.73
N SER A 214 -9.30 1.84 -10.47
CA SER A 214 -9.26 0.41 -10.18
C SER A 214 -9.04 -0.45 -11.42
N TYR A 215 -8.99 -1.77 -11.24
CA TYR A 215 -9.00 -2.75 -12.35
C TYR A 215 -10.21 -2.65 -13.29
N ARG A 216 -11.25 -1.90 -12.89
CA ARG A 216 -12.47 -1.66 -13.70
C ARG A 216 -12.42 -0.35 -14.47
N THR A 217 -11.49 0.53 -14.16
CA THR A 217 -11.40 1.85 -14.76
C THR A 217 -10.27 1.91 -15.77
N ARG A 218 -10.45 2.69 -16.84
CA ARG A 218 -9.38 3.00 -17.78
C ARG A 218 -8.28 3.78 -17.08
N ALA A 219 -7.03 3.50 -17.43
CA ALA A 219 -5.89 4.31 -16.98
C ALA A 219 -6.10 5.78 -17.37
N ARG A 220 -5.89 6.68 -16.41
CA ARG A 220 -5.94 8.13 -16.61
C ARG A 220 -4.77 8.79 -15.90
N PRO A 221 -4.21 9.88 -16.45
CA PRO A 221 -3.27 10.71 -15.71
C PRO A 221 -3.88 11.14 -14.38
N LEU A 222 -3.05 11.18 -13.33
CA LEU A 222 -3.43 11.66 -11.99
C LEU A 222 -3.98 13.08 -12.05
N SER A 223 -3.37 13.89 -12.93
CA SER A 223 -3.81 15.24 -13.26
C SER A 223 -3.61 15.56 -14.74
N GLY A 224 -4.39 16.52 -15.24
CA GLY A 224 -4.30 17.02 -16.60
C GLY A 224 -5.05 18.35 -16.78
N PRO A 225 -5.07 18.93 -17.99
CA PRO A 225 -5.81 20.16 -18.23
C PRO A 225 -7.32 19.93 -18.09
N ALA A 226 -8.00 20.80 -17.35
CA ALA A 226 -9.46 20.82 -17.28
C ALA A 226 -10.07 21.48 -18.53
N ARG A 227 -11.29 21.07 -18.91
CA ARG A 227 -11.99 21.60 -20.11
C ARG A 227 -12.26 23.10 -20.03
N GLU A 228 -12.50 23.61 -18.84
CA GLU A 228 -12.84 25.02 -18.57
C GLU A 228 -11.61 25.86 -18.21
N GLY A 229 -10.40 25.31 -18.39
CA GLY A 229 -9.15 25.87 -17.89
C GLY A 229 -8.82 25.40 -16.47
N GLY A 230 -7.52 25.39 -16.12
CA GLY A 230 -7.03 24.86 -14.84
C GLY A 230 -6.68 23.37 -14.88
N LEU A 231 -6.66 22.72 -13.72
CA LEU A 231 -6.25 21.32 -13.54
C LEU A 231 -7.46 20.44 -13.21
N ALA A 232 -7.55 19.27 -13.85
CA ALA A 232 -8.46 18.20 -13.50
C ALA A 232 -7.68 17.04 -12.87
N PHE A 233 -8.26 16.38 -11.88
CA PHE A 233 -7.69 15.18 -11.24
C PHE A 233 -8.54 13.96 -11.52
N SER A 234 -7.93 12.78 -11.50
CA SER A 234 -8.64 11.49 -11.63
C SER A 234 -9.31 11.07 -10.31
N GLU A 235 -10.08 11.98 -9.71
CA GLU A 235 -10.87 11.74 -8.49
C GLU A 235 -12.30 11.30 -8.79
N GLN A 236 -12.86 10.49 -7.89
CA GLN A 236 -14.23 10.00 -7.94
C GLN A 236 -14.94 10.33 -6.63
N GLY A 237 -16.04 11.07 -6.70
CA GLY A 237 -16.85 11.40 -5.53
C GLY A 237 -17.78 10.25 -5.14
N PHE A 238 -17.86 9.96 -3.84
CA PHE A 238 -18.76 8.94 -3.31
C PHE A 238 -19.49 9.44 -2.05
N ASP A 239 -20.63 8.83 -1.72
CA ASP A 239 -21.22 8.94 -0.38
C ASP A 239 -20.34 8.14 0.59
N GLY A 240 -20.12 8.63 1.82
CA GLY A 240 -19.24 7.96 2.79
C GLY A 240 -19.70 6.55 3.22
N ARG A 241 -20.95 6.18 2.94
CA ARG A 241 -21.50 4.82 3.15
C ARG A 241 -21.29 3.91 1.94
N HIS A 242 -20.81 4.43 0.82
CA HIS A 242 -20.56 3.65 -0.38
C HIS A 242 -19.56 2.53 -0.11
N ARG A 243 -19.73 1.43 -0.83
CA ARG A 243 -18.87 0.24 -0.75
C ARG A 243 -18.81 -0.37 -2.14
N ALA A 244 -17.63 -0.83 -2.55
CA ALA A 244 -17.47 -1.51 -3.83
C ALA A 244 -16.37 -2.57 -3.77
N ALA A 245 -16.46 -3.54 -4.69
CA ALA A 245 -15.49 -4.64 -4.84
C ALA A 245 -14.09 -4.19 -5.31
N ASP A 246 -13.95 -2.92 -5.68
CA ASP A 246 -12.75 -2.31 -6.24
C ASP A 246 -12.43 -0.97 -5.57
N LEU A 247 -12.94 -0.77 -4.35
CA LEU A 247 -12.69 0.40 -3.50
C LEU A 247 -12.12 -0.06 -2.16
N GLY A 248 -10.86 0.29 -1.93
CA GLY A 248 -10.08 0.05 -0.72
C GLY A 248 -9.52 1.34 -0.16
N PHE A 249 -8.36 1.26 0.49
CA PHE A 249 -7.66 2.42 1.05
C PHE A 249 -6.22 2.07 1.47
N ARG A 250 -5.44 3.11 1.78
CA ARG A 250 -4.17 3.00 2.50
C ARG A 250 -4.10 4.00 3.65
N CYS A 251 -3.17 3.78 4.57
CA CYS A 251 -2.97 4.65 5.72
C CYS A 251 -1.74 5.53 5.56
N VAL A 252 -1.82 6.74 6.12
CA VAL A 252 -0.69 7.65 6.30
C VAL A 252 -0.64 8.14 7.75
N ALA A 253 0.51 8.66 8.16
CA ALA A 253 0.67 9.39 9.41
C ALA A 253 1.63 10.56 9.21
N ASP A 254 1.43 11.63 9.97
CA ASP A 254 2.40 12.71 10.10
C ASP A 254 3.69 12.13 10.71
N ALA A 255 4.80 12.19 9.96
CA ALA A 255 5.99 11.39 10.27
C ALA A 255 6.56 11.72 11.64
N GLU A 256 6.65 13.01 11.95
CA GLU A 256 7.21 13.49 13.21
C GLU A 256 6.40 13.00 14.43
N GLU A 257 5.07 13.18 14.40
CA GLU A 257 4.17 12.76 15.47
C GLU A 257 4.18 11.23 15.65
N PHE A 258 4.14 10.49 14.54
CA PHE A 258 4.16 9.03 14.57
C PHE A 258 5.48 8.50 15.16
N LEU A 259 6.63 9.02 14.71
CA LEU A 259 7.93 8.59 15.21
C LEU A 259 8.10 8.93 16.70
N ARG A 260 7.68 10.11 17.15
CA ARG A 260 7.72 10.45 18.59
C ARG A 260 6.85 9.52 19.43
N SER A 261 5.61 9.28 19.02
CA SER A 261 4.67 8.46 19.80
C SER A 261 5.04 6.99 19.86
N ARG A 262 5.77 6.47 18.87
CA ARG A 262 6.08 5.02 18.75
C ARG A 262 7.50 4.66 19.13
N SER A 263 8.49 5.54 18.96
CA SER A 263 9.91 5.19 19.07
C SER A 263 10.31 4.64 20.44
N GLY A 264 9.66 5.10 21.51
CA GLY A 264 9.92 4.61 22.87
C GLY A 264 9.53 3.14 23.10
N THR A 265 8.69 2.56 22.23
CA THR A 265 8.22 1.17 22.34
C THR A 265 9.06 0.17 21.53
N TRP A 266 10.02 0.65 20.74
CA TRP A 266 10.86 -0.22 19.92
C TRP A 266 11.89 -0.98 20.76
N GLY A 267 12.18 -2.20 20.33
CA GLY A 267 13.25 -3.01 20.92
C GLY A 267 14.60 -2.28 20.85
N ARG A 268 15.43 -2.51 21.88
CA ARG A 268 16.78 -1.93 21.99
C ARG A 268 17.88 -2.94 21.72
N ASP A 269 17.51 -4.18 21.39
CA ASP A 269 18.45 -5.23 21.03
C ASP A 269 19.10 -4.97 19.67
N ALA A 270 20.29 -5.54 19.46
CA ALA A 270 21.09 -5.31 18.27
C ALA A 270 20.35 -5.65 16.96
N ALA A 271 19.54 -6.72 16.95
CA ALA A 271 18.79 -7.14 15.77
C ALA A 271 17.69 -6.12 15.41
N THR A 272 16.97 -5.59 16.41
CA THR A 272 16.01 -4.50 16.17
C THR A 272 16.69 -3.24 15.63
N LEU A 273 17.83 -2.85 16.20
CA LEU A 273 18.57 -1.66 15.74
C LEU A 273 19.12 -1.83 14.33
N GLU A 274 19.65 -3.02 13.98
CA GLU A 274 20.11 -3.32 12.61
C GLU A 274 18.99 -3.20 11.58
N ARG A 275 17.80 -3.72 11.89
CA ARG A 275 16.61 -3.57 11.03
C ARG A 275 16.18 -2.13 10.86
N LEU A 276 16.22 -1.34 11.93
CA LEU A 276 15.93 0.10 11.87
C LEU A 276 16.98 0.84 11.04
N THR A 277 18.25 0.48 11.13
CA THR A 277 19.29 1.03 10.24
C THR A 277 19.07 0.66 8.78
N ALA A 278 18.71 -0.60 8.48
CA ALA A 278 18.37 -1.01 7.12
C ALA A 278 17.13 -0.26 6.60
N LEU A 279 16.12 -0.03 7.45
CA LEU A 279 14.97 0.78 7.07
C LEU A 279 15.32 2.25 6.82
N GLY A 280 16.22 2.81 7.62
CA GLY A 280 16.77 4.15 7.39
C GLY A 280 17.43 4.29 6.01
N GLN A 281 18.18 3.26 5.57
CA GLN A 281 18.76 3.22 4.22
C GLN A 281 17.69 3.21 3.14
N VAL A 282 16.58 2.49 3.36
CA VAL A 282 15.44 2.46 2.43
C VAL A 282 14.74 3.83 2.34
N TRP A 283 14.58 4.52 3.47
CA TRP A 283 14.01 5.89 3.48
C TRP A 283 14.97 6.92 2.88
N GLY A 284 16.28 6.69 3.00
CA GLY A 284 17.34 7.49 2.40
C GLY A 284 17.48 8.90 2.98
N GLY A 285 18.36 9.68 2.36
CA GLY A 285 18.75 11.01 2.86
C GLY A 285 17.61 12.03 2.98
N ALA A 286 16.48 11.82 2.30
CA ALA A 286 15.30 12.68 2.45
C ALA A 286 14.73 12.65 3.87
N ALA A 287 14.89 11.55 4.60
CA ALA A 287 14.42 11.43 5.98
C ALA A 287 15.42 12.01 7.01
N ALA A 288 16.68 12.22 6.62
CA ALA A 288 17.74 12.62 7.55
C ALA A 288 17.42 13.91 8.33
N PRO A 289 16.92 15.01 7.72
CA PRO A 289 16.64 16.23 8.47
C PRO A 289 15.64 16.06 9.61
N LEU A 290 14.59 15.27 9.40
CA LEU A 290 13.62 14.95 10.45
C LEU A 290 14.26 14.07 11.54
N LEU A 291 14.99 13.04 11.13
CA LEU A 291 15.62 12.09 12.03
C LEU A 291 16.73 12.73 12.88
N GLU A 292 17.50 13.68 12.34
CA GLU A 292 18.50 14.47 13.08
C GLU A 292 17.85 15.26 14.21
N ARG A 293 16.74 15.97 13.92
CA ARG A 293 15.98 16.69 14.95
C ARG A 293 15.52 15.75 16.05
N LEU A 294 14.83 14.66 15.67
CA LEU A 294 14.24 13.73 16.63
C LEU A 294 15.29 12.95 17.44
N ALA A 295 16.38 12.52 16.81
CA ALA A 295 17.45 11.79 17.50
C ALA A 295 18.30 12.71 18.41
N GLY A 296 18.32 14.02 18.14
CA GLY A 296 18.98 15.03 18.98
C GLY A 296 18.20 15.45 20.23
N GLU A 297 16.93 15.05 20.35
CA GLU A 297 16.11 15.36 21.52
C GLU A 297 16.63 14.63 22.77
N LEU A 298 16.58 15.30 23.94
CA LEU A 298 16.98 14.68 25.20
C LEU A 298 16.10 13.47 25.52
N GLY A 299 16.71 12.29 25.67
CA GLY A 299 15.98 11.05 25.93
C GLY A 299 15.40 10.38 24.68
N ALA A 300 15.83 10.79 23.47
CA ALA A 300 15.45 10.15 22.22
C ALA A 300 15.72 8.63 22.26
N ALA A 301 14.78 7.85 21.70
CA ALA A 301 14.91 6.41 21.65
C ALA A 301 16.08 6.00 20.75
N PRO A 302 16.90 4.98 21.13
CA PRO A 302 18.05 4.53 20.32
C PRO A 302 17.70 4.16 18.88
N GLY A 303 16.47 3.69 18.64
CA GLY A 303 16.00 3.35 17.30
C GLY A 303 15.89 4.54 16.34
N LEU A 304 15.69 5.78 16.83
CA LEU A 304 15.75 6.97 15.99
C LEU A 304 17.18 7.23 15.49
N GLY A 305 18.18 7.03 16.34
CA GLY A 305 19.59 7.10 15.96
C GLY A 305 19.98 6.00 14.96
N ALA A 306 19.40 4.80 15.10
CA ALA A 306 19.59 3.71 14.15
C ALA A 306 19.02 4.05 12.76
N LEU A 307 17.78 4.58 12.69
CA LEU A 307 17.18 5.09 11.45
C LEU A 307 18.05 6.19 10.82
N LEU A 308 18.49 7.17 11.61
CA LEU A 308 19.33 8.27 11.13
C LEU A 308 20.65 7.75 10.53
N THR A 309 21.31 6.81 11.22
CA THR A 309 22.54 6.18 10.74
C THR A 309 22.35 5.51 9.38
N GLY A 310 21.17 4.92 9.14
CA GLY A 310 20.82 4.35 7.85
C GLY A 310 20.56 5.41 6.78
N ALA A 311 19.80 6.44 7.12
CA ALA A 311 19.40 7.50 6.20
C ALA A 311 20.56 8.38 5.72
N GLY A 312 21.61 8.54 6.53
CA GLY A 312 22.79 9.35 6.20
C GLY A 312 23.90 8.63 5.42
N ARG A 313 23.73 7.35 5.09
CA ARG A 313 24.66 6.56 4.26
C ARG A 313 24.19 6.48 2.82
#